data_AF-A0A3M6XJI5-F1
#
_entry.id   AF-A0A3M6XJI5-F1
#
_cell.length_a   1.000
_cell.length_b   1.000
_cell.length_c   1.000
_cell.angle_alpha   90.00
_cell.angle_beta   90.00
_cell.angle_gamma   90.00
#
_symmetry.space_group_name_H-M   'P 1'
#
loop_
_entity.id
_entity.type
_entity.pdbx_description
1 polymer ?
#
loop_
_entity_poly.entity_id
_entity_poly.type
_entity_poly.pdbx_seq_one_letter_code
_entity_poly.pdbx_strand_id
1 'polypeptide(L)'
;MAAASGTRSATFTTRHQQAQHLDLERSEDVMVINPTYLAQRTRSSTSWSDAKTRVTKSYRDWLRASPEIQQMYSLNMPVSQIRTKIRQEFERHRYVSQIKTVDVLLFNSHQEFQETLNFWKQLTHVLKYFRAEEDPKARLPKNFIQGFIEVHILPFHRNKPQTPALTAVRRAGTENNNVMISQNSSDALPLLRTPGLIASGPVAC
;
A
#
# COMPACT_ATOMS: atom_id res chain seq x y z
N MET A 1 -52.06 39.12 61.22
CA MET A 1 -52.09 38.05 60.19
C MET A 1 -51.24 38.54 59.04
N ALA A 2 -49.97 38.11 58.94
CA ALA A 2 -49.53 37.02 58.03
C ALA A 2 -49.67 37.45 56.55
N ALA A 3 -48.67 37.41 55.66
CA ALA A 3 -47.40 36.69 55.63
C ALA A 3 -46.44 37.24 54.53
N ALA A 4 -45.13 36.97 54.72
CA ALA A 4 -44.09 36.57 53.75
C ALA A 4 -43.92 37.37 52.44
N SER A 5 -42.85 38.15 52.20
CA SER A 5 -41.44 37.76 51.96
C SER A 5 -41.25 36.58 50.99
N GLY A 6 -40.53 36.81 49.89
CA GLY A 6 -40.32 35.77 48.88
C GLY A 6 -39.52 36.18 47.65
N THR A 7 -38.30 36.69 47.87
CA THR A 7 -37.20 36.76 46.90
C THR A 7 -36.88 35.36 46.34
N ARG A 8 -37.11 35.12 45.04
CA ARG A 8 -36.51 34.04 44.24
C ARG A 8 -36.45 34.57 42.80
N SER A 9 -35.31 34.68 42.13
CA SER A 9 -34.53 33.54 41.69
C SER A 9 -33.20 34.04 41.12
N ALA A 10 -32.09 33.80 41.82
CA ALA A 10 -30.73 34.00 41.33
C ALA A 10 -29.90 32.74 41.67
N THR A 11 -30.40 31.56 41.29
CA THR A 11 -29.72 30.28 41.54
C THR A 11 -29.85 29.31 40.36
N PHE A 12 -29.94 29.81 39.12
CA PHE A 12 -29.96 28.93 37.93
C PHE A 12 -28.73 29.06 37.02
N THR A 13 -27.94 30.12 37.12
CA THR A 13 -26.78 30.34 36.24
C THR A 13 -25.49 29.68 36.74
N THR A 14 -25.31 29.52 38.05
CA THR A 14 -24.02 29.02 38.60
C THR A 14 -23.80 27.52 38.41
N ARG A 15 -24.87 26.69 38.42
CA ARG A 15 -24.73 25.24 38.22
C ARG A 15 -24.39 24.87 36.77
N HIS A 16 -24.87 25.65 35.81
CA HIS A 16 -24.53 25.47 34.40
C HIS A 16 -23.10 25.92 34.08
N GLN A 17 -22.62 26.99 34.71
CA GLN A 17 -21.24 27.45 34.56
C GLN A 17 -20.22 26.49 35.21
N GLN A 18 -20.58 25.86 36.34
CA GLN A 18 -19.70 24.89 37.01
C GLN A 18 -19.61 23.54 36.26
N ALA A 19 -20.63 23.15 35.49
CA ALA A 19 -20.59 21.98 34.62
C ALA A 19 -19.66 22.20 33.42
N GLN A 20 -19.69 23.40 32.81
CA GLN A 20 -18.83 23.74 31.66
C GLN A 20 -17.35 23.88 32.03
N HIS A 21 -17.05 24.26 33.28
CA HIS A 21 -15.67 24.31 33.78
C HIS A 21 -15.08 22.90 34.03
N LEU A 22 -15.91 21.89 34.30
CA LEU A 22 -15.47 20.51 34.56
C LEU A 22 -15.30 19.67 33.28
N ASP A 23 -15.93 20.08 32.18
CA ASP A 23 -15.78 19.43 30.87
C ASP A 23 -14.50 19.86 30.13
N LEU A 24 -13.90 21.00 30.51
CA LEU A 24 -12.62 21.49 29.97
C LEU A 24 -11.38 20.85 30.60
N GLU A 25 -11.50 20.31 31.82
CA GLU A 25 -10.42 19.57 32.51
C GLU A 25 -10.39 18.08 32.10
N ARG A 26 -11.32 17.64 31.25
CA ARG A 26 -11.36 16.28 30.70
C ARG A 26 -11.05 16.25 29.20
N SER A 27 -10.28 17.22 28.71
CA SER A 27 -9.53 17.04 27.46
C SER A 27 -8.27 16.23 27.77
N GLU A 28 -8.46 14.96 28.15
CA GLU A 28 -7.47 13.97 27.77
C GLU A 28 -7.43 14.05 26.25
N ASP A 29 -6.33 14.56 25.70
CA ASP A 29 -6.07 14.59 24.26
C ASP A 29 -6.09 13.15 23.75
N VAL A 30 -7.29 12.64 23.48
CA VAL A 30 -7.47 11.40 22.75
C VAL A 30 -6.87 11.70 21.39
N MET A 31 -5.66 11.19 21.17
CA MET A 31 -4.99 11.26 19.88
C MET A 31 -5.89 10.58 18.84
N VAL A 32 -6.67 11.40 18.12
CA VAL A 32 -7.53 10.92 17.04
C VAL A 32 -6.61 10.58 15.86
N ILE A 33 -6.31 9.29 15.70
CA ILE A 33 -5.54 8.80 14.57
C ILE A 33 -6.44 8.84 13.34
N ASN A 34 -6.16 9.79 12.45
CA ASN A 34 -6.88 9.93 11.18
C ASN A 34 -6.54 8.75 10.23
N PRO A 35 -7.53 8.23 9.49
CA PRO A 35 -7.31 7.13 8.58
C PRO A 35 -6.52 7.58 7.33
N THR A 36 -5.82 6.63 6.70
CA THR A 36 -5.06 6.87 5.46
C THR A 36 -5.98 7.09 4.25
N TYR A 37 -5.42 7.64 3.17
CA TYR A 37 -6.14 7.79 1.91
C TYR A 37 -6.70 6.44 1.43
N LEU A 38 -7.97 6.43 1.03
CA LEU A 38 -8.77 5.25 0.61
C LEU A 38 -9.01 4.19 1.69
N ALA A 39 -8.73 4.48 2.97
CA ALA A 39 -9.05 3.56 4.05
C ALA A 39 -10.56 3.28 4.14
N GLN A 40 -10.90 2.01 4.30
CA GLN A 40 -12.29 1.57 4.49
C GLN A 40 -12.41 0.77 5.78
N ARG A 41 -13.48 1.04 6.54
CA ARG A 41 -13.82 0.25 7.73
C ARG A 41 -14.17 -1.18 7.33
N THR A 42 -13.48 -2.14 7.94
CA THR A 42 -13.80 -3.56 7.77
C THR A 42 -15.19 -3.86 8.30
N ARG A 43 -15.99 -4.56 7.49
CA ARG A 43 -17.30 -5.09 7.87
C ARG A 43 -17.55 -6.45 7.21
N SER A 44 -18.35 -7.27 7.86
CA SER A 44 -18.84 -8.53 7.32
C SER A 44 -20.14 -8.32 6.54
N SER A 45 -20.41 -9.18 5.55
CA SER A 45 -21.66 -9.18 4.81
C SER A 45 -22.72 -10.01 5.53
N THR A 46 -23.96 -9.51 5.51
CA THR A 46 -25.12 -10.17 6.12
C THR A 46 -25.82 -11.10 5.11
N SER A 47 -25.77 -10.79 3.82
CA SER A 47 -26.43 -11.54 2.74
C SER A 47 -25.58 -11.60 1.47
N TRP A 48 -25.89 -12.55 0.59
CA TRP A 48 -25.22 -12.71 -0.70
C TRP A 48 -25.40 -11.53 -1.65
N SER A 49 -26.54 -10.84 -1.58
CA SER A 49 -26.79 -9.64 -2.39
C SER A 49 -25.88 -8.48 -1.99
N ASP A 50 -25.64 -8.29 -0.69
CA ASP A 50 -24.68 -7.31 -0.19
C ASP A 50 -23.25 -7.66 -0.64
N ALA A 51 -22.84 -8.92 -0.45
CA ALA A 51 -21.53 -9.40 -0.89
C ALA A 51 -21.30 -9.18 -2.39
N LYS A 52 -22.28 -9.53 -3.25
CA LYS A 52 -22.19 -9.32 -4.70
C LYS A 52 -22.04 -7.84 -5.07
N THR A 53 -22.77 -6.97 -4.39
CA THR A 53 -22.69 -5.52 -4.63
C THR A 53 -21.30 -4.99 -4.28
N ARG A 54 -20.73 -5.45 -3.16
CA ARG A 54 -19.37 -5.09 -2.73
C ARG A 54 -18.29 -5.60 -3.69
N VAL A 55 -18.40 -6.85 -4.15
CA VAL A 55 -17.49 -7.42 -5.17
C VAL A 55 -17.56 -6.63 -6.47
N THR A 56 -18.77 -6.30 -6.93
CA THR A 56 -18.96 -5.53 -8.16
C THR A 56 -18.40 -4.12 -8.02
N LYS A 57 -18.56 -3.48 -6.86
CA LYS A 57 -17.96 -2.18 -6.58
C LYS A 57 -16.44 -2.25 -6.65
N SER A 58 -15.82 -3.17 -5.89
CA SER A 58 -14.37 -3.36 -5.88
C SER A 58 -13.83 -3.61 -7.30
N TYR A 59 -14.48 -4.46 -8.08
CA TYR A 59 -14.09 -4.72 -9.47
C TYR A 59 -14.12 -3.45 -10.34
N ARG A 60 -15.14 -2.61 -10.20
CA ARG A 60 -15.25 -1.34 -10.95
C ARG A 60 -14.19 -0.34 -10.55
N ASP A 61 -13.86 -0.26 -9.26
CA ASP A 61 -12.83 0.63 -8.73
C ASP A 61 -11.45 0.25 -9.30
N TRP A 62 -11.12 -1.04 -9.35
CA TRP A 62 -9.91 -1.56 -10.01
C TRP A 62 -9.83 -1.22 -11.51
N LEU A 63 -10.93 -1.36 -12.25
CA LEU A 63 -10.95 -1.05 -13.68
C LEU A 63 -10.75 0.45 -13.98
N ARG A 64 -11.23 1.33 -13.09
CA ARG A 64 -11.08 2.78 -13.18
C ARG A 64 -9.67 3.23 -12.79
N ALA A 65 -9.07 2.60 -11.80
CA ALA A 65 -7.70 2.87 -11.35
C ALA A 65 -6.61 2.33 -12.30
N SER A 66 -6.95 1.42 -13.23
CA SER A 66 -5.97 0.80 -14.14
C SER A 66 -5.04 1.78 -14.89
N PRO A 67 -5.52 2.87 -15.53
CA PRO A 67 -4.64 3.85 -16.19
C PRO A 67 -3.73 4.59 -15.21
N GLU A 68 -4.21 4.90 -14.00
CA GLU A 68 -3.42 5.56 -12.96
C GLU A 68 -2.27 4.65 -12.50
N ILE A 69 -2.56 3.37 -12.27
CA ILE A 69 -1.55 2.35 -11.92
C ILE A 69 -0.49 2.23 -13.02
N GLN A 70 -0.89 2.22 -14.30
CA GLN A 70 0.06 2.17 -15.41
C GLN A 70 1.04 3.35 -15.38
N GLN A 71 0.52 4.56 -15.14
CA GLN A 71 1.31 5.78 -15.13
C GLN A 71 2.21 5.88 -13.90
N MET A 72 1.68 5.61 -12.70
CA MET A 72 2.44 5.63 -11.45
C MET A 72 3.62 4.66 -11.47
N TYR A 73 3.42 3.44 -11.99
CA TYR A 73 4.45 2.41 -12.05
C TYR A 73 5.24 2.39 -13.36
N SER A 74 4.93 3.27 -14.32
CA SER A 74 5.56 3.31 -15.64
C SER A 74 5.66 1.93 -16.31
N LEU A 75 4.56 1.17 -16.28
CA LEU A 75 4.52 -0.21 -16.82
C LEU A 75 4.64 -0.19 -18.35
N ASN A 76 5.48 -1.07 -18.90
CA ASN A 76 5.74 -1.24 -20.33
C ASN A 76 4.62 -2.00 -21.10
N MET A 77 3.41 -2.04 -20.54
CA MET A 77 2.26 -2.78 -21.08
C MET A 77 1.01 -1.90 -21.18
N PRO A 78 0.10 -2.18 -22.12
CA PRO A 78 -1.11 -1.40 -22.28
C PRO A 78 -2.12 -1.66 -21.14
N VAL A 79 -2.96 -0.65 -20.85
CA VAL A 79 -4.04 -0.73 -19.83
C VAL A 79 -4.98 -1.93 -20.05
N SER A 80 -5.16 -2.37 -21.29
CA SER A 80 -5.98 -3.53 -21.63
C SER A 80 -5.46 -4.83 -20.99
N GLN A 81 -4.13 -5.02 -20.94
CA GLN A 81 -3.53 -6.19 -20.30
C GLN A 81 -3.73 -6.15 -18.78
N ILE A 82 -3.55 -4.99 -18.15
CA ILE A 82 -3.80 -4.79 -16.72
C ILE A 82 -5.26 -5.14 -16.36
N ARG A 83 -6.23 -4.64 -17.14
CA ARG A 83 -7.66 -4.95 -16.95
C ARG A 83 -7.97 -6.43 -17.13
N THR A 84 -7.28 -7.09 -18.07
CA THR A 84 -7.41 -8.53 -18.29
C THR A 84 -6.86 -9.32 -17.10
N LYS A 85 -5.74 -8.90 -16.51
CA LYS A 85 -5.23 -9.50 -15.27
C LYS A 85 -6.16 -9.32 -14.09
N ILE A 86 -6.70 -8.12 -13.90
CA ILE A 86 -7.70 -7.87 -12.86
C ILE A 86 -8.87 -8.85 -13.03
N ARG A 87 -9.38 -9.03 -14.25
CA ARG A 87 -10.43 -10.04 -14.51
C ARG A 87 -9.99 -11.46 -14.13
N GLN A 88 -8.78 -11.89 -14.51
CA GLN A 88 -8.26 -13.22 -14.17
C GLN A 88 -8.21 -13.44 -12.65
N GLU A 89 -7.79 -12.45 -11.87
CA GLU A 89 -7.70 -12.52 -10.40
C GLU A 89 -9.09 -12.64 -9.74
N PHE A 90 -10.07 -11.89 -10.24
CA PHE A 90 -11.46 -12.01 -9.76
C PHE A 90 -12.09 -13.35 -10.19
N GLU A 91 -11.80 -13.84 -11.39
CA GLU A 91 -12.31 -15.11 -11.89
C GLU A 91 -11.68 -16.32 -11.18
N ARG A 92 -10.43 -16.22 -10.70
CA ARG A 92 -9.79 -17.25 -9.87
C ARG A 92 -10.64 -17.61 -8.65
N HIS A 93 -11.34 -16.64 -8.08
CA HIS A 93 -12.15 -16.80 -6.87
C HIS A 93 -13.66 -16.87 -7.16
N ARG A 94 -14.06 -17.20 -8.40
CA ARG A 94 -15.47 -17.20 -8.83
C ARG A 94 -16.34 -18.22 -8.10
N TYR A 95 -15.79 -19.39 -7.75
CA TYR A 95 -16.54 -20.53 -7.23
C TYR A 95 -16.50 -20.65 -5.70
N VAL A 96 -16.26 -19.55 -4.99
CA VAL A 96 -16.25 -19.55 -3.52
C VAL A 96 -17.68 -19.67 -2.98
N SER A 97 -17.96 -20.76 -2.27
CA SER A 97 -19.30 -21.06 -1.72
C SER A 97 -19.57 -20.41 -0.37
N GLN A 98 -18.55 -19.97 0.36
CA GLN A 98 -18.68 -19.47 1.74
C GLN A 98 -18.58 -17.95 1.81
N ILE A 99 -19.62 -17.31 2.37
CA ILE A 99 -19.72 -15.84 2.44
C ILE A 99 -18.61 -15.20 3.27
N LYS A 100 -18.17 -15.85 4.36
CA LYS A 100 -17.09 -15.36 5.22
C LYS A 100 -15.74 -15.32 4.49
N THR A 101 -15.50 -16.31 3.62
CA THR A 101 -14.30 -16.31 2.77
C THR A 101 -14.33 -15.17 1.75
N VAL A 102 -15.50 -14.87 1.19
CA VAL A 102 -15.66 -13.71 0.28
C VAL A 102 -15.36 -12.40 1.00
N ASP A 103 -15.78 -12.22 2.25
CA ASP A 103 -15.46 -11.03 3.03
C ASP A 103 -13.94 -10.85 3.25
N VAL A 104 -13.22 -11.94 3.52
CA VAL A 104 -11.76 -11.90 3.65
C VAL A 104 -11.09 -11.56 2.32
N LEU A 105 -11.56 -12.14 1.21
CA LEU A 105 -11.04 -11.84 -0.13
C LEU A 105 -11.29 -10.37 -0.52
N LEU A 106 -12.47 -9.84 -0.18
CA LEU A 106 -12.80 -8.43 -0.37
C LEU A 106 -11.89 -7.52 0.46
N PHE A 107 -11.63 -7.89 1.71
CA PHE A 107 -10.70 -7.16 2.57
C PHE A 107 -9.29 -7.14 1.98
N ASN A 108 -8.78 -8.31 1.57
CA ASN A 108 -7.46 -8.42 0.94
C ASN A 108 -7.38 -7.61 -0.37
N SER A 109 -8.41 -7.68 -1.21
CA SER A 109 -8.49 -6.86 -2.44
C SER A 109 -8.42 -5.36 -2.13
N HIS A 110 -9.09 -4.90 -1.07
CA HIS A 110 -9.07 -3.50 -0.67
C HIS A 110 -7.71 -3.07 -0.07
N GLN A 111 -7.04 -3.95 0.67
CA GLN A 111 -5.67 -3.71 1.15
C GLN A 111 -4.71 -3.57 -0.04
N GLU A 112 -4.78 -4.50 -1.00
CA GLU A 112 -3.98 -4.46 -2.23
C GLU A 112 -4.21 -3.18 -3.03
N PHE A 113 -5.46 -2.73 -3.11
CA PHE A 113 -5.85 -1.50 -3.81
C PHE A 113 -5.23 -0.25 -3.16
N GLN A 114 -5.35 -0.13 -1.83
CA GLN A 114 -4.72 0.96 -1.08
C GLN A 114 -3.21 0.96 -1.22
N GLU A 115 -2.56 -0.19 -1.06
CA GLU A 115 -1.10 -0.30 -1.17
C GLU A 115 -0.59 0.08 -2.57
N THR A 116 -1.40 -0.15 -3.61
CA THR A 116 -1.05 0.18 -5.00
C THR A 116 -1.24 1.67 -5.30
N LEU A 117 -2.38 2.26 -4.92
CA LEU A 117 -2.68 3.67 -5.20
C LEU A 117 -1.96 4.65 -4.26
N ASN A 118 -1.68 4.24 -3.03
CA ASN A 118 -0.84 5.05 -2.13
C ASN A 118 0.66 4.88 -2.43
N PHE A 119 1.02 4.09 -3.45
CA PHE A 119 2.40 3.80 -3.82
C PHE A 119 3.24 3.22 -2.67
N TRP A 120 2.62 2.39 -1.82
CA TRP A 120 3.31 1.66 -0.76
C TRP A 120 4.03 0.43 -1.30
N LYS A 121 3.59 -0.10 -2.45
CA LYS A 121 4.25 -1.20 -3.16
C LYS A 121 5.28 -0.72 -4.16
N GLN A 122 6.38 -1.46 -4.26
CA GLN A 122 7.38 -1.36 -5.33
C GLN A 122 6.90 -2.04 -6.62
N LEU A 123 7.42 -1.58 -7.77
CA LEU A 123 7.17 -2.14 -9.10
C LEU A 123 7.31 -3.67 -9.19
N THR A 124 8.27 -4.27 -8.48
CA THR A 124 8.49 -5.72 -8.45
C THR A 124 7.30 -6.50 -7.88
N HIS A 125 6.54 -5.90 -6.95
CA HIS A 125 5.34 -6.49 -6.38
C HIS A 125 4.17 -6.48 -7.38
N VAL A 126 4.07 -5.41 -8.18
CA VAL A 126 3.06 -5.33 -9.25
C VAL A 126 3.38 -6.32 -10.37
N LEU A 127 4.65 -6.41 -10.80
CA LEU A 127 5.09 -7.36 -11.83
C LEU A 127 4.94 -8.83 -11.41
N LYS A 128 4.81 -9.13 -10.10
CA LYS A 128 4.56 -10.50 -9.62
C LYS A 128 3.31 -11.12 -10.26
N TYR A 129 2.28 -10.32 -10.51
CA TYR A 129 1.03 -10.78 -11.13
C TYR A 129 1.18 -11.13 -12.63
N PHE A 130 2.26 -10.67 -13.27
CA PHE A 130 2.53 -10.87 -14.70
C PHE A 130 3.58 -11.95 -14.99
N ARG A 131 4.17 -12.58 -13.97
CA ARG A 131 5.23 -13.61 -14.11
C ARG A 131 4.90 -14.74 -15.08
N ALA A 132 3.62 -15.16 -15.14
CA ALA A 132 3.18 -16.24 -16.01
C ALA A 132 3.15 -15.86 -17.51
N GLU A 133 3.19 -14.56 -17.83
CA GLU A 133 3.24 -14.04 -19.20
C GLU A 133 4.67 -13.69 -19.63
N GLU A 134 5.51 -13.24 -18.70
CA GLU A 134 6.91 -12.88 -18.98
C GLU A 134 7.80 -14.13 -19.15
N ASP A 135 7.69 -15.11 -18.24
CA ASP A 135 8.55 -16.29 -18.22
C ASP A 135 7.76 -17.58 -18.53
N PRO A 136 7.89 -18.18 -19.73
CA PRO A 136 7.22 -19.45 -20.05
C PRO A 136 7.72 -20.61 -19.18
N LYS A 137 8.94 -20.51 -18.64
CA LYS A 137 9.53 -21.45 -17.68
C LYS A 137 8.97 -21.31 -16.26
N ALA A 138 8.35 -20.18 -15.93
CA ALA A 138 7.69 -20.00 -14.63
C ALA A 138 6.37 -20.79 -14.53
N ARG A 139 5.82 -21.25 -15.66
CA ARG A 139 4.66 -22.15 -15.66
C ARG A 139 5.11 -23.55 -15.30
N LEU A 140 4.30 -24.23 -14.47
CA LEU A 140 4.54 -25.63 -14.15
C LEU A 140 4.57 -26.45 -15.46
N PRO A 141 5.56 -27.35 -15.64
CA PRO A 141 5.66 -28.17 -16.84
C PRO A 141 4.37 -28.99 -17.01
N LYS A 142 3.87 -29.04 -18.25
CA LYS A 142 2.57 -29.66 -18.55
C LYS A 142 2.58 -31.18 -18.40
N ASN A 143 3.76 -31.79 -18.51
CA ASN A 143 3.96 -33.23 -18.49
C ASN A 143 4.85 -33.64 -17.31
N PHE A 144 4.50 -34.77 -16.68
CA PHE A 144 5.26 -35.35 -15.57
C PHE A 144 6.74 -35.57 -15.92
N ILE A 145 7.05 -36.15 -17.09
CA ILE A 145 8.43 -36.42 -17.53
C ILE A 145 9.24 -35.13 -17.65
N GLN A 146 8.62 -34.06 -18.15
CA GLN A 146 9.30 -32.76 -18.27
C GLN A 146 9.62 -32.17 -16.90
N GLY A 147 8.69 -32.25 -15.95
CA GLY A 147 8.95 -31.85 -14.56
C GLY A 147 10.02 -32.70 -13.87
N PHE A 148 10.03 -34.01 -14.14
CA PHE A 148 11.06 -34.90 -13.61
C PHE A 148 12.46 -34.55 -14.11
N ILE A 149 12.62 -34.29 -15.42
CA ILE A 149 13.90 -33.92 -16.04
C ILE A 149 14.39 -32.54 -15.56
N GLU A 150 13.50 -31.56 -15.43
CA GLU A 150 13.85 -30.20 -14.98
C GLU A 150 14.37 -30.15 -13.54
N VAL A 151 13.85 -31.02 -12.66
CA VAL A 151 14.26 -31.08 -11.24
C VAL A 151 15.60 -31.80 -11.06
N HIS A 152 15.85 -32.88 -11.83
CA HIS A 152 17.07 -33.68 -11.66
C HIS A 152 18.33 -33.04 -12.30
N ILE A 153 18.17 -32.22 -13.34
CA ILE A 153 19.31 -31.73 -14.14
C ILE A 153 19.81 -30.34 -13.70
N LEU A 154 19.04 -29.56 -12.92
CA LEU A 154 19.47 -28.21 -12.51
C LEU A 154 20.25 -28.23 -11.19
N PRO A 155 21.56 -27.89 -11.19
CA PRO A 155 22.29 -27.68 -9.95
C PRO A 155 21.65 -26.54 -9.16
N PHE A 156 21.55 -26.73 -7.84
CA PHE A 156 21.05 -25.77 -6.87
C PHE A 156 21.88 -24.48 -6.87
N HIS A 157 21.69 -23.60 -7.85
CA HIS A 157 22.18 -22.22 -7.80
C HIS A 157 21.04 -21.31 -7.34
N ARG A 158 20.87 -21.27 -6.02
CA ARG A 158 20.17 -20.18 -5.34
C ARG A 158 21.04 -18.92 -5.48
N ASN A 159 20.37 -17.81 -5.81
CA ASN A 159 20.88 -16.44 -6.03
C ASN A 159 21.19 -16.09 -7.51
N LYS A 160 20.16 -15.72 -8.25
CA LYS A 160 20.33 -14.88 -9.45
C LYS A 160 20.50 -13.43 -8.97
N PRO A 161 21.66 -12.79 -9.09
CA PRO A 161 21.79 -11.36 -8.81
C PRO A 161 20.89 -10.61 -9.79
N GLN A 162 20.14 -9.65 -9.25
CA GLN A 162 19.22 -8.81 -10.02
C GLN A 162 20.05 -7.98 -10.98
N THR A 163 20.04 -8.31 -12.27
CA THR A 163 20.74 -7.54 -13.29
C THR A 163 19.89 -6.31 -13.60
N PRO A 164 20.31 -5.08 -13.25
CA PRO A 164 19.59 -3.90 -13.67
C PRO A 164 19.72 -3.79 -15.20
N ALA A 165 18.59 -3.71 -15.89
CA ALA A 165 18.54 -3.49 -17.32
C ALA A 165 19.00 -2.05 -17.64
N LEU A 166 20.31 -1.83 -17.65
CA LEU A 166 20.94 -0.65 -18.23
C LEU A 166 22.11 -1.12 -19.08
N THR A 167 22.12 -0.69 -20.34
CA THR A 167 23.18 -0.81 -21.35
C THR A 167 23.00 -1.93 -22.39
N ALA A 168 22.27 -1.59 -23.45
CA ALA A 168 22.62 -2.00 -24.81
C ALA A 168 22.15 -0.93 -25.81
N VAL A 169 22.64 0.31 -25.66
CA VAL A 169 22.68 1.24 -26.79
C VAL A 169 23.78 0.73 -27.72
N ARG A 170 23.31 0.17 -28.83
CA ARG A 170 24.07 -0.32 -29.98
C ARG A 170 24.88 0.85 -30.55
N ARG A 171 26.22 0.80 -30.44
CA ARG A 171 27.14 1.70 -31.15
C ARG A 171 27.23 1.28 -32.62
N ALA A 172 26.98 2.20 -33.55
CA ALA A 172 27.40 2.13 -34.94
C ALA A 172 27.58 3.53 -35.53
N GLY A 173 28.84 3.91 -35.81
CA GLY A 173 29.32 5.06 -36.65
C GLY A 173 28.92 6.47 -36.20
N THR A 174 29.64 7.56 -36.40
CA THR A 174 30.91 7.90 -37.08
C THR A 174 31.18 9.37 -36.71
N GLU A 175 32.46 9.73 -36.55
CA GLU A 175 33.04 11.07 -36.77
C GLU A 175 32.80 12.23 -35.76
N ASN A 176 33.88 12.54 -35.04
CA ASN A 176 34.52 13.86 -34.88
C ASN A 176 33.61 15.10 -34.89
N ASN A 177 33.49 15.77 -33.74
CA ASN A 177 34.07 17.10 -33.58
C ASN A 177 34.08 17.56 -32.10
N ASN A 178 35.21 18.18 -31.80
CA ASN A 178 35.62 18.80 -30.56
C ASN A 178 34.76 20.03 -30.23
N VAL A 179 34.12 20.10 -29.06
CA VAL A 179 33.92 21.36 -28.32
C VAL A 179 33.99 21.08 -26.81
N MET A 180 34.94 21.78 -26.20
CA MET A 180 35.26 21.91 -24.79
C MET A 180 34.09 22.31 -23.89
N ILE A 181 34.19 22.06 -22.57
CA ILE A 181 34.46 23.09 -21.54
C ILE A 181 34.30 22.52 -20.11
N SER A 182 35.35 22.78 -19.28
CA SER A 182 35.41 22.85 -17.80
C SER A 182 35.19 21.55 -17.02
N GLN A 183 36.21 20.80 -16.59
CA GLN A 183 37.14 21.08 -15.48
C GLN A 183 36.57 21.97 -14.36
N ASN A 184 36.33 21.36 -13.20
CA ASN A 184 36.85 21.84 -11.91
C ASN A 184 36.85 20.68 -10.92
N SER A 185 38.01 20.07 -10.78
CA SER A 185 38.41 19.29 -9.63
C SER A 185 38.92 20.22 -8.54
N SER A 186 38.75 19.76 -7.30
CA SER A 186 39.58 19.98 -6.11
C SER A 186 38.80 20.54 -4.91
N ASP A 187 38.99 19.85 -3.79
CA ASP A 187 39.00 20.29 -2.39
C ASP A 187 38.12 19.39 -1.51
N ALA A 188 38.64 18.24 -1.07
CA ALA A 188 39.50 18.06 0.12
C ALA A 188 38.67 17.75 1.39
N LEU A 189 38.65 16.47 1.77
CA LEU A 189 38.46 16.01 3.17
C LEU A 189 39.84 16.11 3.88
N PRO A 190 39.95 16.38 5.21
CA PRO A 190 39.65 15.36 6.23
C PRO A 190 39.25 15.80 7.67
N LEU A 191 38.52 14.90 8.35
CA LEU A 191 38.56 14.48 9.78
C LEU A 191 38.61 15.46 10.97
N LEU A 192 37.65 15.30 11.91
CA LEU A 192 37.77 15.28 13.40
C LEU A 192 36.39 14.87 14.00
N ARG A 193 36.20 13.66 14.55
CA ARG A 193 36.27 13.27 16.00
C ARG A 193 35.61 14.33 16.91
N THR A 194 34.47 14.10 17.56
CA THR A 194 34.24 13.26 18.77
C THR A 194 32.73 13.01 19.05
N PRO A 195 32.37 12.07 19.96
CA PRO A 195 31.00 11.57 20.17
C PRO A 195 30.26 12.23 21.36
N GLY A 196 28.92 12.23 21.33
CA GLY A 196 28.07 12.78 22.40
C GLY A 196 26.89 11.86 22.77
N LEU A 197 27.06 11.15 23.88
CA LEU A 197 26.11 10.58 24.84
C LEU A 197 24.67 10.22 24.39
N ILE A 198 24.38 8.92 24.46
CA ILE A 198 23.04 8.35 24.67
C ILE A 198 22.85 8.23 26.18
N ALA A 199 21.92 8.99 26.75
CA ALA A 199 21.49 8.83 28.13
C ALA A 199 20.35 7.81 28.20
N SER A 200 20.54 6.83 29.07
CA SER A 200 19.67 5.71 29.39
C SER A 200 18.77 5.99 30.59
N GLY A 201 17.48 5.64 30.45
CA GLY A 201 16.55 5.19 31.52
C GLY A 201 15.83 6.27 32.34
N PRO A 202 14.83 5.90 33.19
CA PRO A 202 14.30 4.55 33.53
C PRO A 202 12.75 4.44 33.39
N VAL A 203 12.11 3.30 33.10
CA VAL A 203 11.67 2.19 34.00
C VAL A 203 11.32 2.59 35.44
N ALA A 204 10.02 2.65 35.75
CA ALA A 204 9.42 2.28 37.04
C ALA A 204 7.89 2.14 36.82
N CYS A 205 7.36 0.92 37.01
CA CYS A 205 6.40 0.54 38.06
C CYS A 205 4.97 1.00 37.82
#